data_AF-A0A840E7K1-F1
#
_entry.id   AF-A0A840E7K1-F1
#
_cell.length_a   1.000
_cell.length_b   1.000
_cell.length_c   1.000
_cell.angle_alpha   90.00
_cell.angle_beta   90.00
_cell.angle_gamma   90.00
#
_symmetry.space_group_name_H-M   'P 1'
#
loop_
_entity.id
_entity.type
_entity.pdbx_description
1 polymer ?
#
loop_
_entity_poly.entity_id
_entity_poly.type
_entity_poly.pdbx_seq_one_letter_code
_entity_poly.pdbx_strand_id
1 'polypeptide(L)'
;MKHWPALLLCCVPFLLGSQSYDAALGIRVGTEWGATAQLRLPQIHKNFVLETILLSSIGKDEGTLTVLGKQHQPLLSRRLNLFYGAGVHAGWNNEIDTETGQTFNGPKGLTGIVGLEATVGKVNLSYDFKPALNVSGGESVLYTQTAVSIRYVIAKRNGVWNKDKEREIRKRRRGKQKDKRREERQRAGKRWYEVWKKS
;
A
#
# COMPACT_ATOMS: atom_id res chain seq x y z
N MET A 1 -6.54 45.47 26.72
CA MET A 1 -6.73 44.00 26.77
C MET A 1 -6.75 43.52 25.32
N LYS A 2 -5.75 42.73 24.92
CA LYS A 2 -5.43 42.45 23.51
C LYS A 2 -6.00 41.08 23.14
N HIS A 3 -7.01 41.05 22.27
CA HIS A 3 -7.66 39.82 21.80
C HIS A 3 -6.75 39.09 20.82
N TRP A 4 -6.46 37.82 21.10
CA TRP A 4 -5.71 36.91 20.22
C TRP A 4 -6.71 36.21 19.29
N PRO A 5 -6.62 36.30 17.96
CA PRO A 5 -7.51 35.53 17.10
C PRO A 5 -7.05 34.08 17.08
N ALA A 6 -7.91 33.17 17.53
CA ALA A 6 -7.77 31.75 17.35
C ALA A 6 -7.79 31.44 15.85
N LEU A 7 -6.62 31.08 15.30
CA LEU A 7 -6.46 30.63 13.93
C LEU A 7 -7.00 29.19 13.84
N LEU A 8 -8.32 29.08 13.70
CA LEU A 8 -9.02 27.83 13.37
C LEU A 8 -8.63 27.46 11.93
N LEU A 9 -7.58 26.65 11.80
CA LEU A 9 -7.17 26.05 10.53
C LEU A 9 -8.27 25.08 10.09
N CYS A 10 -9.19 25.58 9.26
CA CYS A 10 -10.32 24.83 8.75
C CYS A 10 -9.81 23.77 7.75
N CYS A 11 -9.53 22.55 8.22
CA CYS A 11 -9.27 21.39 7.38
C CYS A 11 -10.54 20.99 6.64
N VAL A 12 -10.81 21.63 5.50
CA VAL A 12 -11.90 21.26 4.60
C VAL A 12 -11.57 19.91 3.96
N PRO A 13 -12.38 18.86 4.13
CA PRO A 13 -12.19 17.62 3.40
C PRO A 13 -12.65 17.82 1.95
N PHE A 14 -11.69 18.04 1.03
CA PHE A 14 -11.99 17.99 -0.40
C PHE A 14 -12.45 16.57 -0.76
N LEU A 15 -13.74 16.43 -1.12
CA LEU A 15 -14.39 15.18 -1.55
C LEU A 15 -13.90 14.66 -2.92
N LEU A 16 -12.71 15.06 -3.35
CA LEU A 16 -12.12 14.57 -4.59
C LEU A 16 -11.75 13.10 -4.41
N GLY A 17 -11.97 12.29 -5.44
CA GLY A 17 -11.53 10.89 -5.40
C GLY A 17 -10.01 10.85 -5.23
N SER A 18 -9.51 10.06 -4.28
CA SER A 18 -8.07 9.92 -3.99
C SER A 18 -7.25 9.29 -5.13
N GLN A 19 -5.93 9.18 -4.95
CA GLN A 19 -4.90 8.45 -5.70
C GLN A 19 -5.37 7.72 -6.98
N SER A 20 -4.70 8.02 -8.09
CA SER A 20 -5.06 7.52 -9.43
C SER A 20 -4.60 6.09 -9.75
N TYR A 21 -3.99 5.37 -8.80
CA TYR A 21 -3.45 4.02 -8.99
C TYR A 21 -3.79 3.06 -7.85
N ASP A 22 -3.59 1.76 -8.10
CA ASP A 22 -3.72 0.70 -7.10
C ASP A 22 -2.36 0.18 -6.63
N ALA A 23 -1.35 0.11 -7.52
CA ALA A 23 -0.02 -0.37 -7.16
C ALA A 23 1.07 0.41 -7.89
N ALA A 24 2.16 0.71 -7.18
CA ALA A 24 3.34 1.36 -7.73
C ALA A 24 4.62 0.84 -7.07
N LEU A 25 5.73 0.84 -7.81
CA LEU A 25 7.04 0.43 -7.33
C LEU A 25 8.10 1.38 -7.87
N GLY A 26 9.12 1.68 -7.09
CA GLY A 26 10.28 2.39 -7.59
C GLY A 26 11.33 2.65 -6.53
N ILE A 27 12.03 3.75 -6.71
CA ILE A 27 13.19 4.12 -5.91
C ILE A 27 12.85 5.30 -5.00
N ARG A 28 13.48 5.32 -3.84
CA ARG A 28 13.42 6.39 -2.86
C ARG A 28 14.85 6.84 -2.57
N VAL A 29 15.11 8.12 -2.71
CA VAL A 29 16.44 8.72 -2.56
C VAL A 29 16.33 9.94 -1.66
N GLY A 30 17.16 10.00 -0.62
CA GLY A 30 17.17 11.07 0.36
C GLY A 30 18.41 10.96 1.22
N THR A 31 18.23 11.03 2.54
CA THR A 31 19.28 10.69 3.52
C THR A 31 19.84 9.28 3.29
N GLU A 32 18.96 8.36 2.88
CA GLU A 32 19.28 7.00 2.48
C GLU A 32 18.65 6.73 1.11
N TRP A 33 19.11 5.69 0.42
CA TRP A 33 18.53 5.24 -0.83
C TRP A 33 17.91 3.86 -0.66
N GLY A 34 16.94 3.55 -1.50
CA GLY A 34 16.27 2.27 -1.42
C GLY A 34 15.14 2.09 -2.40
N ALA A 35 14.45 0.95 -2.26
CA ALA A 35 13.26 0.63 -3.02
C ALA A 35 12.00 0.91 -2.20
N THR A 36 10.94 1.30 -2.88
CA THR A 36 9.62 1.52 -2.27
C THR A 36 8.54 0.90 -3.13
N ALA A 37 7.59 0.23 -2.48
CA ALA A 37 6.41 -0.35 -3.10
C ALA A 37 5.16 0.12 -2.37
N GLN A 38 4.14 0.51 -3.13
CA GLN A 38 2.85 0.94 -2.62
C GLN A 38 1.73 0.06 -3.17
N LEU A 39 0.79 -0.31 -2.30
CA LEU A 39 -0.43 -1.03 -2.64
C LEU A 39 -1.63 -0.38 -1.95
N ARG A 40 -2.60 0.07 -2.75
CA ARG A 40 -3.88 0.60 -2.28
C ARG A 40 -4.76 -0.55 -1.79
N LEU A 41 -5.31 -0.40 -0.58
CA LEU A 41 -6.21 -1.38 0.03
C LEU A 41 -7.58 -0.74 0.29
N PRO A 42 -8.43 -0.62 -0.75
CA PRO A 42 -9.75 0.00 -0.64
C PRO A 42 -10.72 -0.74 0.30
N GLN A 43 -10.40 -1.97 0.71
CA GLN A 43 -11.17 -2.77 1.67
C GLN A 43 -11.10 -2.21 3.10
N ILE A 44 -9.95 -1.64 3.49
CA ILE A 44 -9.76 -1.04 4.82
C ILE A 44 -10.34 0.38 4.80
N HIS A 45 -9.86 1.20 3.87
CA HIS A 45 -10.38 2.54 3.64
C HIS A 45 -10.15 2.93 2.19
N LYS A 46 -11.03 3.76 1.61
CA LYS A 46 -11.00 4.13 0.17
C LYS A 46 -9.66 4.69 -0.30
N ASN A 47 -8.91 5.29 0.62
CA ASN A 47 -7.67 6.02 0.39
C ASN A 47 -6.49 5.47 1.22
N PHE A 48 -6.65 4.27 1.79
CA PHE A 48 -5.59 3.62 2.55
C PHE A 48 -4.63 2.90 1.60
N VAL A 49 -3.35 3.08 1.87
CA VAL A 49 -2.24 2.52 1.09
C VAL A 49 -1.27 1.88 2.07
N LEU A 50 -0.92 0.63 1.79
CA LEU A 50 0.19 -0.04 2.42
C LEU A 50 1.45 0.31 1.63
N GLU A 51 2.47 0.86 2.29
CA GLU A 51 3.77 1.12 1.70
C GLU A 51 4.84 0.29 2.41
N THR A 52 5.68 -0.36 1.62
CA THR A 52 6.88 -1.04 2.10
C THR A 52 8.08 -0.31 1.53
N ILE A 53 9.06 -0.01 2.38
CA ILE A 53 10.29 0.68 2.03
C ILE A 53 11.46 -0.20 2.48
N LEU A 54 12.35 -0.48 1.54
CA LEU A 54 13.60 -1.18 1.77
C LEU A 54 14.74 -0.19 1.56
N LEU A 55 15.41 0.22 2.63
CA LEU A 55 16.53 1.16 2.61
C LEU A 55 17.85 0.39 2.80
N SER A 56 18.88 0.86 2.11
CA SER A 56 20.26 0.39 2.26
C SER A 56 21.19 1.59 2.38
N SER A 57 22.15 1.54 3.30
CA SER A 57 23.13 2.60 3.45
C SER A 57 24.24 2.47 2.41
N ILE A 58 24.69 3.59 1.82
CA ILE A 58 25.83 3.58 0.89
C ILE A 58 27.10 3.32 1.73
N GLY A 59 27.81 2.23 1.44
CA GLY A 59 29.10 1.93 2.06
C GLY A 59 29.06 1.21 3.40
N LYS A 60 27.88 0.75 3.86
CA LYS A 60 27.72 -0.11 5.04
C LYS A 60 26.81 -1.29 4.72
N ASP A 61 27.07 -2.46 5.30
CA ASP A 61 26.21 -3.64 5.22
C ASP A 61 25.03 -3.54 6.22
N GLU A 62 24.34 -2.41 6.14
CA GLU A 62 23.20 -2.04 6.98
C GLU A 62 21.98 -1.82 6.08
N GLY A 63 20.83 -2.31 6.54
CA GLY A 63 19.57 -2.09 5.84
C GLY A 63 18.40 -1.97 6.79
N THR A 64 17.34 -1.32 6.32
CA THR A 64 16.11 -1.14 7.08
C THR A 64 14.89 -1.45 6.23
N LEU A 65 14.05 -2.34 6.75
CA LEU A 65 12.72 -2.60 6.20
C LEU A 65 11.70 -1.82 7.02
N THR A 66 10.93 -0.97 6.34
CA THR A 66 9.82 -0.21 6.94
C THR A 66 8.51 -0.60 6.28
N VAL A 67 7.47 -0.82 7.08
CA VAL A 67 6.10 -1.08 6.61
C VAL A 67 5.18 -0.01 7.20
N LEU A 68 4.43 0.68 6.34
CA LEU A 68 3.63 1.86 6.69
C LEU A 68 2.19 1.72 6.20
N GLY A 69 1.24 2.04 7.07
CA GLY A 69 -0.13 2.35 6.67
C GLY A 69 -0.29 3.84 6.43
N LYS A 70 -0.65 4.24 5.21
CA LYS A 70 -0.78 5.64 4.80
C LYS A 70 -2.21 5.97 4.38
N GLN A 71 -2.62 7.18 4.70
CA GLN A 71 -3.87 7.78 4.25
C GLN A 71 -3.56 8.88 3.23
N HIS A 72 -4.19 8.81 2.05
CA HIS A 72 -4.05 9.83 1.01
C HIS A 72 -5.25 10.77 0.96
N GLN A 73 -4.98 12.08 0.90
CA GLN A 73 -5.94 13.15 0.73
C GLN A 73 -5.61 13.97 -0.52
N PRO A 74 -6.49 14.02 -1.53
CA PRO A 74 -6.26 14.86 -2.70
C PRO A 74 -6.30 16.34 -2.33
N LEU A 75 -5.28 17.10 -2.74
CA LEU A 75 -5.17 18.52 -2.44
C LEU A 75 -5.92 19.35 -3.50
N LEU A 76 -5.51 19.22 -4.76
CA LEU A 76 -6.10 19.95 -5.90
C LEU A 76 -6.76 19.00 -6.90
N SER A 77 -6.20 17.82 -7.09
CA SER A 77 -6.70 16.82 -8.04
C SER A 77 -6.38 15.42 -7.55
N ARG A 78 -6.95 14.39 -8.18
CA ARG A 78 -6.60 12.98 -7.87
C ARG A 78 -5.11 12.65 -8.09
N ARG A 79 -4.42 13.50 -8.86
CA ARG A 79 -3.01 13.38 -9.21
C ARG A 79 -2.10 14.08 -8.20
N LEU A 80 -2.58 15.01 -7.38
CA LEU A 80 -1.79 15.69 -6.36
C LEU A 80 -2.39 15.42 -4.98
N ASN A 81 -1.72 14.62 -4.17
CA ASN A 81 -2.22 14.16 -2.88
C ASN A 81 -1.25 14.53 -1.77
N LEU A 82 -1.80 14.96 -0.64
CA LEU A 82 -1.11 14.91 0.65
C LEU A 82 -1.27 13.50 1.21
N PHE A 83 -0.25 12.99 1.90
CA PHE A 83 -0.36 11.74 2.63
C PHE A 83 0.29 11.85 3.99
N TYR A 84 -0.24 11.06 4.91
CA TYR A 84 0.32 10.87 6.23
C TYR A 84 0.06 9.44 6.67
N GLY A 85 0.90 8.92 7.55
CA GLY A 85 0.81 7.53 7.97
C GLY A 85 1.73 7.22 9.12
N ALA A 86 1.61 5.99 9.59
CA ALA A 86 2.48 5.43 10.61
C ALA A 86 2.66 3.93 10.37
N GLY A 87 3.68 3.37 11.00
CA GLY A 87 3.98 1.97 10.91
C GLY A 87 5.21 1.61 11.70
N VAL A 88 5.88 0.54 11.27
CA VAL A 88 6.99 -0.06 12.00
C VAL A 88 8.20 -0.20 11.08
N HIS A 89 9.38 -0.15 11.67
CA HIS A 89 10.63 -0.43 10.98
C HIS A 89 11.46 -1.45 11.74
N ALA A 90 12.23 -2.22 10.99
CA ALA A 90 13.21 -3.16 11.50
C ALA A 90 14.45 -3.11 10.61
N GLY A 91 15.59 -2.81 11.21
CA GLY A 91 16.89 -2.83 10.58
C GLY A 91 17.68 -4.09 10.90
N TRP A 92 18.66 -4.34 10.05
CA TRP A 92 19.74 -5.30 10.29
C TRP A 92 21.06 -4.58 10.09
N ASN A 93 22.05 -5.02 10.86
CA ASN A 93 23.43 -4.66 10.66
C ASN A 93 24.22 -5.97 10.60
N ASN A 94 24.97 -6.20 9.53
CA ASN A 94 25.85 -7.36 9.42
C ASN A 94 27.28 -7.05 9.88
N GLU A 95 27.54 -5.83 10.35
CA GLU A 95 28.82 -5.46 10.96
C GLU A 95 29.00 -6.25 12.25
N ILE A 96 30.06 -7.07 12.26
CA ILE A 96 30.48 -7.89 13.41
C ILE A 96 31.34 -7.00 14.29
N ASP A 97 30.95 -6.86 15.56
CA ASP A 97 31.77 -6.17 16.54
C ASP A 97 33.09 -6.94 16.73
N THR A 98 34.21 -6.34 16.32
CA THR A 98 35.56 -6.93 16.40
C THR A 98 36.02 -7.21 17.83
N GLU A 99 35.40 -6.63 18.86
CA GLU A 99 35.75 -6.86 20.26
C GLU A 99 34.89 -7.94 20.95
N THR A 100 33.62 -8.09 20.55
CA THR A 100 32.67 -9.01 21.21
C THR A 100 32.24 -10.21 20.34
N GLY A 101 32.48 -10.18 19.04
CA GLY A 101 32.07 -11.22 18.08
C GLY A 101 30.55 -11.32 17.89
N GLN A 102 29.78 -10.36 18.40
CA GLN A 102 28.32 -10.31 18.29
C GLN A 102 27.88 -9.37 17.18
N THR A 103 26.77 -9.70 16.52
CA THR A 103 26.14 -8.84 15.52
C THR A 103 25.39 -7.69 16.21
N PHE A 104 25.56 -6.45 15.71
CA PHE A 104 24.77 -5.33 16.20
C PHE A 104 23.27 -5.56 15.92
N ASN A 105 22.44 -5.47 16.96
CA ASN A 105 20.99 -5.53 16.80
C ASN A 105 20.51 -4.28 16.05
N GLY A 106 20.04 -4.46 14.81
CA GLY A 106 19.53 -3.37 13.99
C GLY A 106 18.29 -2.68 14.60
N PRO A 107 18.05 -1.40 14.24
CA PRO A 107 17.03 -0.57 14.86
C PRO A 107 15.61 -1.10 14.62
N LYS A 108 14.84 -1.26 15.68
CA LYS A 108 13.43 -1.66 15.62
C LYS A 108 12.57 -0.64 16.32
N GLY A 109 11.45 -0.27 15.70
CA GLY A 109 10.53 0.65 16.34
C GLY A 109 9.40 1.14 15.48
N LEU A 110 8.94 2.34 15.80
CA LEU A 110 7.80 2.99 15.18
C LEU A 110 8.28 4.08 14.24
N THR A 111 7.60 4.22 13.11
CA THR A 111 7.88 5.27 12.12
C THR A 111 6.59 6.00 11.80
N GLY A 112 6.65 7.33 11.79
CA GLY A 112 5.65 8.20 11.17
C GLY A 112 6.10 8.62 9.77
N ILE A 113 5.16 9.03 8.94
CA ILE A 113 5.47 9.62 7.63
C ILE A 113 4.43 10.69 7.27
N VAL A 114 4.89 11.76 6.64
CA VAL A 114 4.03 12.79 6.04
C VAL A 114 4.69 13.29 4.76
N GLY A 115 3.90 13.54 3.72
CA GLY A 115 4.46 13.97 2.45
C GLY A 115 3.43 14.39 1.42
N LEU A 116 3.95 14.76 0.27
CA LEU A 116 3.21 15.15 -0.91
C LEU A 116 3.54 14.17 -2.04
N GLU A 117 2.55 13.87 -2.86
CA GLU A 117 2.69 12.96 -3.99
C GLU A 117 1.96 13.50 -5.22
N ALA A 118 2.67 13.49 -6.35
CA ALA A 118 2.18 13.90 -7.66
C ALA A 118 2.27 12.74 -8.66
N THR A 119 1.20 12.43 -9.38
CA THR A 119 1.18 11.38 -10.41
C THR A 119 0.94 11.98 -11.79
N VAL A 120 1.88 11.79 -12.71
CA VAL A 120 1.79 12.23 -14.11
C VAL A 120 1.95 11.01 -15.02
N GLY A 121 0.88 10.65 -15.73
CA GLY A 121 0.86 9.46 -16.58
C GLY A 121 1.01 8.17 -15.76
N LYS A 122 2.14 7.46 -15.95
CA LYS A 122 2.51 6.25 -15.19
C LYS A 122 3.63 6.52 -14.18
N VAL A 123 4.07 7.75 -14.02
CA VAL A 123 5.13 8.12 -13.09
C VAL A 123 4.51 8.83 -11.89
N ASN A 124 4.96 8.43 -10.71
CA ASN A 124 4.56 8.97 -9.43
C ASN A 124 5.80 9.54 -8.75
N LEU A 125 5.76 10.82 -8.40
CA LEU A 125 6.81 11.53 -7.68
C LEU A 125 6.28 11.86 -6.29
N SER A 126 7.04 11.56 -5.24
CA SER A 126 6.70 12.02 -3.90
C SER A 126 7.88 12.69 -3.21
N TYR A 127 7.56 13.61 -2.32
CA TYR A 127 8.50 14.18 -1.37
C TYR A 127 7.93 13.99 0.03
N ASP A 128 8.73 13.46 0.95
CA ASP A 128 8.24 13.10 2.27
C ASP A 128 9.26 13.26 3.39
N PHE A 129 8.72 13.40 4.59
CA PHE A 129 9.41 13.50 5.87
C PHE A 129 8.98 12.33 6.77
N LYS A 130 9.95 11.58 7.28
CA LYS A 130 9.78 10.33 8.01
C LYS A 130 10.47 10.41 9.37
N PRO A 131 9.78 10.84 10.44
CA PRO A 131 10.27 10.71 11.80
C PRO A 131 10.17 9.26 12.27
N ALA A 132 11.20 8.76 12.94
CA ALA A 132 11.28 7.40 13.42
C ALA A 132 11.78 7.36 14.87
N LEU A 133 11.16 6.49 15.66
CA LEU A 133 11.42 6.24 17.07
C LEU A 133 11.93 4.81 17.22
N ASN A 134 13.18 4.65 17.62
CA ASN A 134 13.78 3.36 17.93
C ASN A 134 13.38 2.95 19.34
N VAL A 135 12.68 1.82 19.44
CA VAL A 135 12.28 1.21 20.72
C VAL A 135 13.39 0.27 21.21
N SER A 136 14.14 -0.33 20.29
CA SER A 136 15.28 -1.21 20.59
C SER A 136 16.28 -1.17 19.45
N GLY A 137 17.58 -1.24 19.77
CA GLY A 137 18.67 -1.17 18.79
C GLY A 137 18.83 0.21 18.14
N GLY A 138 19.87 0.36 17.32
CA GLY A 138 20.23 1.61 16.65
C GLY A 138 20.99 2.61 17.53
N GLU A 139 21.62 3.60 16.90
CA GLU A 139 22.50 4.59 17.56
C GLU A 139 21.74 5.72 18.27
N SER A 140 20.46 5.94 17.94
CA SER A 140 19.68 7.07 18.45
C SER A 140 18.21 6.70 18.66
N VAL A 141 17.60 7.23 19.72
CA VAL A 141 16.19 6.97 20.06
C VAL A 141 15.24 7.61 19.05
N LEU A 142 15.59 8.78 18.51
CA LEU A 142 14.80 9.48 17.51
C LEU A 142 15.70 9.87 16.33
N TYR A 143 15.25 9.59 15.12
CA TYR A 143 15.89 10.04 13.90
C TYR A 143 14.84 10.48 12.88
N THR A 144 15.24 11.32 11.93
CA THR A 144 14.33 11.83 10.91
C THR A 144 14.97 11.69 9.55
N GLN A 145 14.16 11.36 8.55
CA GLN A 145 14.62 11.24 7.17
C GLN A 145 13.73 12.09 6.26
N THR A 146 14.33 12.73 5.27
CA THR A 146 13.60 13.30 4.13
C THR A 146 13.98 12.53 2.88
N ALA A 147 13.04 12.34 1.97
CA ALA A 147 13.33 11.67 0.71
C ALA A 147 12.42 12.13 -0.42
N VAL A 148 12.96 12.03 -1.63
CA VAL A 148 12.23 12.06 -2.88
C VAL A 148 12.07 10.63 -3.37
N SER A 149 10.86 10.23 -3.75
CA SER A 149 10.62 8.91 -4.36
C SER A 149 10.10 9.06 -5.78
N ILE A 150 10.60 8.24 -6.68
CA ILE A 150 10.11 8.09 -8.04
C ILE A 150 9.61 6.67 -8.19
N ARG A 151 8.30 6.51 -8.41
CA ARG A 151 7.62 5.22 -8.56
C ARG A 151 6.97 5.10 -9.92
N TYR A 152 7.05 3.93 -10.51
CA TYR A 152 6.30 3.55 -11.69
C TYR A 152 4.98 2.88 -11.28
N VAL A 153 3.87 3.35 -11.86
CA VAL A 153 2.53 2.83 -11.64
C VAL A 153 2.36 1.51 -12.39
N ILE A 154 2.35 0.41 -11.63
CA ILE A 154 2.16 -0.95 -12.16
C ILE A 154 0.67 -1.18 -12.47
N ALA A 155 -0.21 -0.81 -11.54
CA ALA A 155 -1.64 -1.01 -11.69
C ALA A 155 -2.38 0.31 -11.52
N LYS A 156 -3.18 0.68 -12.53
CA LYS A 156 -4.09 1.83 -12.44
C LYS A 156 -5.22 1.53 -11.44
N ARG A 157 -5.93 2.58 -11.03
CA ARG A 157 -7.03 2.47 -10.06
C ARG A 157 -8.09 1.46 -10.49
N ASN A 158 -8.50 0.61 -9.55
CA ASN A 158 -9.40 -0.53 -9.75
C ASN A 158 -8.85 -1.58 -10.73
N GLY A 159 -7.55 -1.57 -11.02
CA GLY A 159 -6.88 -2.59 -11.80
C GLY A 159 -6.62 -3.86 -10.98
N VAL A 160 -6.29 -3.71 -9.70
CA VAL A 160 -6.09 -4.84 -8.76
C VAL A 160 -7.44 -5.26 -8.17
N TRP A 161 -8.25 -4.28 -7.77
CA TRP A 161 -9.49 -4.52 -7.02
C TRP A 161 -10.76 -4.22 -7.84
N ASN A 162 -10.94 -4.90 -8.96
CA ASN A 162 -12.10 -4.68 -9.85
C ASN A 162 -13.34 -5.46 -9.40
N LYS A 163 -14.13 -4.87 -8.49
CA LYS A 163 -15.40 -5.45 -7.99
C LYS A 163 -16.41 -5.73 -9.10
N ASP A 164 -16.43 -4.95 -10.18
CA ASP A 164 -17.39 -5.14 -11.27
C ASP A 164 -17.02 -6.33 -12.15
N LYS A 165 -15.73 -6.50 -12.44
CA LYS A 165 -15.20 -7.68 -13.13
C LYS A 165 -15.41 -8.95 -12.30
N GLU A 166 -15.21 -8.89 -10.97
CA GLU A 166 -15.54 -9.99 -10.06
C GLU A 166 -17.03 -10.36 -10.10
N ARG A 167 -17.91 -9.36 -10.03
CA ARG A 167 -19.36 -9.56 -10.12
C ARG A 167 -19.77 -10.19 -11.44
N GLU A 168 -19.16 -9.75 -12.55
CA GLU A 168 -19.42 -10.30 -13.87
C GLU A 168 -18.98 -11.77 -13.97
N ILE A 169 -17.76 -12.08 -13.52
CA ILE A 169 -17.25 -13.47 -13.48
C ILE A 169 -18.17 -14.35 -12.63
N ARG A 170 -18.62 -13.86 -11.47
CA ARG A 170 -19.55 -14.59 -10.59
C ARG A 170 -20.91 -14.82 -11.25
N LYS A 171 -21.45 -13.81 -11.96
CA LYS A 171 -22.69 -13.95 -12.74
C LYS A 171 -22.54 -15.01 -13.84
N ARG A 172 -21.46 -14.96 -14.62
CA ARG A 172 -21.16 -15.95 -15.67
C ARG A 172 -21.04 -17.37 -15.12
N ARG A 173 -20.34 -17.55 -13.99
CA ARG A 173 -20.22 -18.86 -13.32
C ARG A 173 -21.57 -19.41 -12.86
N ARG A 174 -22.42 -18.55 -12.27
CA ARG A 174 -23.78 -18.92 -11.85
C ARG A 174 -24.68 -19.30 -13.04
N GLY A 175 -24.55 -18.60 -14.17
CA GLY A 175 -25.23 -18.95 -15.42
C GLY A 175 -24.86 -20.35 -15.89
N LYS A 176 -23.56 -20.62 -16.08
CA LYS A 176 -23.06 -21.94 -16.49
C LYS A 176 -23.49 -23.08 -15.56
N GLN A 177 -23.53 -22.84 -14.25
CA GLN A 177 -23.97 -23.85 -13.29
C GLN A 177 -25.47 -24.13 -13.38
N LYS A 178 -26.29 -23.12 -13.66
CA LYS A 178 -27.72 -23.29 -13.91
C LYS A 178 -27.98 -24.07 -15.21
N ASP A 179 -27.22 -23.79 -16.25
CA ASP A 179 -27.34 -24.48 -17.55
C ASP A 179 -26.96 -25.95 -17.42
N LYS A 180 -25.84 -26.26 -16.76
CA LYS A 180 -25.45 -27.65 -16.44
C LYS A 180 -26.54 -28.40 -15.67
N ARG A 181 -27.12 -27.78 -14.63
CA ARG A 181 -28.23 -28.38 -13.86
C ARG A 181 -29.48 -28.60 -14.71
N ARG A 182 -29.77 -27.71 -15.66
CA ARG A 182 -30.90 -27.87 -16.60
C ARG A 182 -30.65 -29.05 -17.55
N GLU A 183 -29.44 -29.16 -18.10
CA GLU A 183 -29.04 -30.29 -18.95
C GLU A 183 -29.08 -31.62 -18.20
N GLU A 184 -28.58 -31.67 -16.97
CA GLU A 184 -28.66 -32.86 -16.10
C GLU A 184 -30.11 -33.28 -15.84
N ARG A 185 -31.00 -32.33 -15.53
CA ARG A 185 -32.44 -32.61 -15.33
C ARG A 185 -33.10 -33.13 -16.61
N GLN A 186 -32.78 -32.55 -17.77
CA GLN A 186 -33.29 -33.03 -19.05
C GLN A 186 -32.78 -34.44 -19.37
N ARG A 187 -31.50 -34.72 -19.12
CA ARG A 187 -30.93 -36.07 -19.30
C ARG A 187 -31.55 -37.09 -18.33
N ALA A 188 -31.70 -36.74 -17.06
CA ALA A 188 -32.34 -37.59 -16.06
C ALA A 188 -33.81 -37.88 -16.40
N GLY A 189 -34.54 -36.85 -16.86
CA GLY A 189 -35.93 -37.01 -17.33
C GLY A 189 -36.05 -37.92 -18.54
N LYS A 190 -35.17 -37.78 -19.54
CA LYS A 190 -35.11 -38.69 -20.70
C LYS A 190 -34.79 -40.13 -20.28
N ARG A 191 -33.81 -40.30 -19.39
CA ARG A 191 -33.39 -41.61 -18.88
C ARG A 191 -34.50 -42.30 -18.07
N TRP A 192 -35.27 -41.54 -17.28
CA TRP A 192 -36.47 -42.05 -16.59
C TRP A 192 -37.56 -42.51 -17.57
N TYR A 193 -37.79 -41.73 -18.63
CA TYR A 193 -38.78 -42.05 -19.66
C TYR A 193 -38.43 -43.34 -20.43
N GLU A 194 -37.15 -43.57 -20.70
CA GLU A 194 -36.65 -44.81 -21.33
C GLU A 194 -36.80 -46.04 -20.43
N VAL A 195 -36.65 -45.89 -19.11
CA VAL A 195 -36.86 -46.99 -18.14
C VAL A 195 -38.33 -47.42 -18.10
N TRP A 196 -39.27 -46.46 -18.11
CA TRP A 196 -40.71 -46.78 -18.07
C TRP A 196 -41.22 -47.50 -19.32
N LYS A 197 -40.64 -47.23 -20.51
CA LYS A 197 -41.00 -47.92 -21.76
C LYS A 197 -40.49 -49.36 -21.88
N LYS A 198 -39.51 -49.75 -21.06
CA LYS A 198 -38.90 -51.09 -21.09
C LYS A 198 -39.53 -52.08 -20.10
N SER A 199 -40.45 -51.60 -19.25
CA SER A 199 -41.18 -52.40 -18.28
C SER A 199 -42.61 -52.65 -18.75
#